data_AF-A0A9D6V7C1-F1
#
_entry.id   AF-A0A9D6V7C1-F1
#
_cell.length_a   1.000
_cell.length_b   1.000
_cell.length_c   1.000
_cell.angle_alpha   90.00
_cell.angle_beta   90.00
_cell.angle_gamma   90.00
#
_symmetry.space_group_name_H-M   'P 1'
#
loop_
_entity.id
_entity.type
_entity.pdbx_description
1 polymer ?
#
loop_
_entity_poly.entity_id
_entity_poly.type
_entity_poly.pdbx_seq_one_letter_code
_entity_poly.pdbx_strand_id
1 'polypeptide(L)'
;MEQRDQGDNRPVIILAQDEVRFGRITDIRSCWAPKGIRPKVPKQVVRTFVYAYAAVCMDLGKMTSLILPYANTDMMNLFLEEVSNDFKEHFVIILVDGARGHRSHDLILTPMA
;
A
#
# COMPACT_ATOMS: atom_id res chain seq x y z
N MET A 1 5.74 12.52 17.70
CA MET A 1 6.83 12.22 16.75
C MET A 1 7.95 11.63 17.57
N GLU A 2 8.18 10.33 17.43
CA GLU A 2 9.42 9.73 17.91
C GLU A 2 10.55 10.34 17.07
N GLN A 3 11.56 10.86 17.77
CA GLN A 3 12.70 11.50 17.13
C GLN A 3 13.78 10.46 16.92
N ARG A 4 14.54 10.63 15.84
CA ARG A 4 15.75 9.84 15.58
C ARG A 4 16.65 9.86 16.81
N ASP A 5 17.12 8.69 17.23
CA ASP A 5 18.07 8.58 18.34
C ASP A 5 19.35 9.37 18.05
N GLN A 6 19.86 10.06 19.07
CA GLN A 6 21.01 10.97 18.93
C GLN A 6 22.31 10.26 18.49
N GLY A 7 22.39 8.93 18.68
CA GLY A 7 23.52 8.10 18.26
C GLY A 7 23.35 7.41 16.89
N ASP A 8 22.18 7.51 16.26
CA ASP A 8 21.96 6.94 14.95
C ASP A 8 22.65 7.82 13.89
N ASN A 9 23.63 7.27 13.18
CA ASN A 9 24.39 7.93 12.11
C ASN A 9 24.08 7.39 10.70
N ARG A 10 23.06 6.55 10.54
CA ARG A 10 22.65 6.02 9.24
C ARG A 10 22.27 7.13 8.23
N PRO A 11 22.54 6.97 6.93
CA PRO A 11 22.03 7.89 5.92
C PRO A 11 20.49 7.95 5.97
N VAL A 12 19.93 9.15 5.83
CA VAL A 12 18.47 9.35 5.81
C VAL A 12 17.95 9.13 4.39
N ILE A 13 16.87 8.37 4.26
CA ILE A 13 16.15 8.21 3.00
C ILE A 13 14.66 8.46 3.19
N ILE A 14 14.00 8.83 2.10
CA ILE A 14 12.55 9.04 2.07
C ILE A 14 11.93 7.99 1.16
N LEU A 15 10.90 7.32 1.67
CA LEU A 15 10.04 6.41 0.93
C LEU A 15 8.68 7.06 0.71
N ALA A 16 8.12 6.93 -0.50
CA ALA A 16 6.71 7.20 -0.74
C ALA A 16 5.96 5.86 -0.74
N GLN A 17 4.93 5.74 0.09
CA GLN A 17 4.21 4.49 0.31
C GLN A 17 2.72 4.65 0.05
N ASP A 18 2.13 3.64 -0.58
CA ASP A 18 0.68 3.55 -0.83
C ASP A 18 0.22 2.09 -0.90
N GLU A 19 -1.10 1.87 -0.79
CA GLU A 19 -1.76 0.61 -1.08
C GLU A 19 -2.72 0.72 -2.25
N VAL A 20 -2.73 -0.31 -3.08
CA VAL A 20 -3.71 -0.45 -4.16
C VAL A 20 -4.51 -1.74 -4.01
N ARG A 21 -5.82 -1.61 -4.22
CA ARG A 21 -6.75 -2.74 -4.21
C ARG A 21 -6.94 -3.30 -5.62
N PHE A 22 -6.61 -4.58 -5.78
CA PHE A 22 -6.91 -5.36 -6.97
C PHE A 22 -8.09 -6.31 -6.73
N GLY A 23 -8.99 -6.39 -7.69
CA GLY A 23 -10.09 -7.34 -7.67
C GLY A 23 -10.80 -7.35 -9.00
N ARG A 24 -11.79 -8.23 -9.12
CA ARG A 24 -12.52 -8.35 -10.37
C ARG A 24 -13.45 -7.16 -10.58
N ILE A 25 -13.04 -6.26 -11.48
CA ILE A 25 -13.84 -5.14 -11.94
C ILE A 25 -14.52 -5.55 -13.25
N THR A 26 -15.85 -5.65 -13.22
CA THR A 26 -16.62 -5.84 -14.45
C THR A 26 -16.85 -4.48 -15.10
N ASP A 27 -16.27 -4.29 -16.28
CA ASP A 27 -16.48 -3.10 -17.09
C ASP A 27 -17.66 -3.31 -18.05
N ILE A 28 -18.70 -2.48 -17.91
CA ILE A 28 -19.89 -2.57 -18.77
C ILE A 28 -19.57 -1.85 -20.07
N ARG A 29 -19.61 -2.57 -21.18
CA ARG A 29 -19.39 -2.02 -22.52
C ARG A 29 -20.70 -1.70 -23.22
N SER A 30 -20.65 -0.69 -24.09
CA SER A 30 -21.75 -0.34 -25.00
C SER A 30 -22.02 -1.48 -25.98
N CYS A 31 -23.29 -1.73 -26.30
CA CYS A 31 -23.70 -2.68 -27.32
C CYS A 31 -24.84 -2.11 -28.17
N TRP A 32 -24.96 -2.64 -29.40
CA TRP A 32 -26.05 -2.29 -30.31
C TRP A 32 -27.35 -2.97 -29.85
N ALA A 33 -28.47 -2.24 -29.97
CA ALA A 33 -29.80 -2.77 -29.72
C ALA A 33 -30.80 -2.22 -30.77
N PRO A 34 -31.85 -2.98 -31.13
CA PRO A 34 -32.89 -2.50 -32.01
C PRO A 34 -33.57 -1.23 -31.49
N LYS A 35 -34.10 -0.40 -32.40
CA LYS A 35 -34.79 0.84 -32.04
C LYS A 35 -35.94 0.55 -31.06
N GLY A 36 -35.96 1.29 -29.95
CA GLY A 36 -36.96 1.15 -28.89
C GLY A 36 -36.63 0.11 -27.82
N ILE A 37 -35.53 -0.65 -27.95
CA ILE A 37 -35.10 -1.64 -26.97
C ILE A 37 -33.93 -1.11 -26.15
N ARG A 38 -34.05 -1.13 -24.82
CA ARG A 38 -32.94 -0.86 -23.89
C ARG A 38 -32.11 -2.14 -23.70
N PRO A 39 -30.83 -2.16 -24.11
CA PRO A 39 -29.98 -3.33 -23.85
C PRO A 39 -29.78 -3.54 -22.35
N LYS A 40 -29.86 -4.80 -21.91
CA LYS A 40 -29.54 -5.22 -20.55
C LYS A 40 -28.23 -6.01 -20.60
N VAL A 41 -27.19 -5.46 -19.99
CA VAL A 41 -25.87 -6.10 -19.91
C VAL A 41 -25.66 -6.64 -18.50
N PRO A 42 -25.31 -7.94 -18.32
CA PRO A 42 -24.98 -8.49 -17.02
C PRO A 42 -23.79 -7.75 -16.39
N LYS A 43 -23.91 -7.39 -15.11
CA LYS A 43 -22.80 -6.88 -14.29
C LYS A 43 -22.57 -7.83 -13.14
N GLN A 44 -21.36 -8.34 -13.01
CA GLN A 44 -20.97 -9.10 -11.82
C GLN A 44 -20.19 -8.19 -10.87
N VAL A 45 -20.68 -8.07 -9.63
CA VAL A 45 -19.98 -7.38 -8.54
C VAL A 45 -19.41 -8.43 -7.61
N VAL A 46 -18.10 -8.61 -7.61
CA VAL A 46 -17.40 -9.51 -6.68
C VAL A 46 -16.63 -8.67 -5.67
N ARG A 47 -16.80 -9.00 -4.39
CA ARG A 47 -16.17 -8.29 -3.26
C ARG A 47 -14.95 -9.04 -2.71
N THR A 48 -14.23 -9.73 -3.59
CA THR A 48 -12.98 -10.41 -3.27
C THR A 48 -11.85 -9.59 -3.87
N PHE A 49 -10.91 -9.23 -3.02
CA PHE A 49 -9.81 -8.35 -3.36
C PHE A 49 -8.50 -8.91 -2.82
N VAL A 50 -7.41 -8.52 -3.47
CA VAL A 50 -6.05 -8.59 -2.95
C VAL A 50 -5.49 -7.18 -2.95
N TYR A 51 -4.54 -6.90 -2.07
CA TYR A 51 -3.98 -5.57 -1.90
C TYR A 51 -2.49 -5.63 -2.19
N ALA A 52 -1.98 -4.71 -3.00
CA ALA A 52 -0.55 -4.53 -3.13
C ALA A 52 -0.13 -3.34 -2.29
N TYR A 53 0.86 -3.57 -1.44
CA TYR A 53 1.55 -2.55 -0.66
C TYR A 53 2.87 -2.27 -1.35
N ALA A 54 3.26 -1.00 -1.46
CA ALA A 54 4.56 -0.64 -2.00
C ALA A 54 5.11 0.62 -1.35
N ALA A 55 6.43 0.65 -1.12
CA ALA A 55 7.17 1.80 -0.67
C ALA A 55 8.40 2.00 -1.58
N VAL A 56 8.52 3.16 -2.19
CA VAL A 56 9.55 3.44 -3.21
C VAL A 56 10.52 4.49 -2.70
N CYS A 57 11.82 4.18 -2.76
CA CYS A 57 12.92 5.12 -2.58
C CYS A 57 13.40 5.60 -3.94
N MET A 58 13.07 6.83 -4.33
CA MET A 58 13.52 7.39 -5.61
C MET A 58 15.04 7.60 -5.66
N ASP A 59 15.63 8.02 -4.54
CA ASP A 59 17.07 8.34 -4.45
C ASP A 59 17.95 7.11 -4.69
N LEU A 60 17.55 5.96 -4.17
CA LEU A 60 18.25 4.69 -4.34
C LEU A 60 17.78 3.87 -5.55
N GLY A 61 16.67 4.27 -6.19
CA GLY A 61 16.02 3.46 -7.24
C GLY A 61 15.55 2.09 -6.74
N LYS A 62 15.18 1.97 -5.46
CA LYS A 62 14.76 0.73 -4.79
C LYS A 62 13.33 0.81 -4.30
N MET A 63 12.68 -0.33 -4.11
CA MET A 63 11.35 -0.40 -3.50
C MET A 63 11.16 -1.72 -2.77
N THR A 64 10.27 -1.69 -1.77
CA THR A 64 9.73 -2.88 -1.11
C THR A 64 8.26 -3.02 -1.50
N SER A 65 7.79 -4.24 -1.80
CA SER A 65 6.39 -4.48 -2.13
C SER A 65 5.91 -5.86 -1.70
N LEU A 66 4.67 -5.94 -1.23
CA LEU A 66 3.99 -7.19 -0.85
C LEU A 66 2.59 -7.25 -1.44
N ILE A 67 2.13 -8.45 -1.79
CA ILE A 67 0.72 -8.72 -2.10
C ILE A 67 0.08 -9.39 -0.88
N LEU A 68 -0.85 -8.69 -0.25
CA LEU A 68 -1.47 -9.08 1.01
C LEU A 68 -3.00 -9.24 0.86
N PRO A 69 -3.63 -10.12 1.66
CA PRO A 69 -5.07 -10.42 1.51
C PRO A 69 -6.00 -9.28 1.96
N TYR A 70 -5.54 -8.37 2.83
CA TYR A 70 -6.37 -7.34 3.45
C TYR A 70 -5.69 -5.98 3.49
N ALA A 71 -6.49 -4.91 3.56
CA ALA A 71 -6.04 -3.56 3.86
C ALA A 71 -6.34 -3.21 5.32
N ASN A 72 -5.47 -3.63 6.25
CA ASN A 72 -5.62 -3.39 7.69
C ASN A 72 -4.25 -3.20 8.38
N THR A 73 -4.30 -2.90 9.68
CA THR A 73 -3.10 -2.62 10.48
C THR A 73 -2.17 -3.83 10.59
N ASP A 74 -2.69 -5.05 10.69
CA ASP A 74 -1.86 -6.26 10.77
C ASP A 74 -1.00 -6.44 9.51
N MET A 75 -1.61 -6.25 8.33
CA MET A 75 -0.91 -6.32 7.05
C MET A 75 0.08 -5.16 6.88
N MET A 76 -0.25 -3.97 7.39
CA MET A 76 0.68 -2.85 7.41
C MET A 76 1.91 -3.14 8.29
N ASN A 77 1.74 -3.71 9.48
CA ASN A 77 2.86 -4.07 10.35
C ASN A 77 3.80 -5.07 9.66
N LEU A 78 3.24 -6.09 9.01
CA LEU A 78 4.02 -7.05 8.24
C LEU A 78 4.75 -6.39 7.06
N PHE A 79 4.13 -5.41 6.41
CA PHE A 79 4.79 -4.63 5.36
C PHE A 79 5.92 -3.73 5.89
N LEU A 80 5.72 -3.07 7.03
CA LEU A 80 6.75 -2.23 7.67
C LEU A 80 7.94 -3.04 8.16
N GLU A 81 7.73 -4.27 8.61
CA GLU A 81 8.80 -5.22 8.94
C GLU A 81 9.69 -5.50 7.71
N GLU A 82 9.09 -5.76 6.55
CA GLU A 82 9.84 -5.98 5.32
C GLU A 82 10.61 -4.73 4.87
N VAL A 83 9.98 -3.55 4.96
CA VAL A 83 10.65 -2.27 4.69
C VAL A 83 11.84 -2.07 5.63
N SER A 84 11.70 -2.42 6.91
CA SER A 84 12.79 -2.37 7.88
C SER A 84 13.95 -3.29 7.52
N ASN A 85 13.66 -4.48 6.99
CA ASN A 85 14.70 -5.42 6.57
C ASN A 85 15.45 -4.94 5.31
N ASP A 86 14.71 -4.45 4.30
CA ASP A 86 15.28 -3.98 3.04
C ASP A 86 16.16 -2.72 3.19
N PHE A 87 15.80 -1.85 4.14
CA PHE A 87 16.46 -0.55 4.35
C PHE A 87 17.17 -0.43 5.71
N LYS A 88 17.51 -1.54 6.38
CA LYS A 88 18.14 -1.58 7.71
C LYS A 88 19.37 -0.66 7.92
N GLU A 89 20.13 -0.42 6.85
CA GLU A 89 21.33 0.43 6.86
C GLU A 89 21.01 1.94 6.79
N HIS A 90 19.73 2.32 6.72
CA HIS A 90 19.26 3.69 6.54
C HIS A 90 18.31 4.10 7.66
N PHE A 91 18.27 5.39 7.96
CA PHE A 91 17.18 5.97 8.74
C PHE A 91 16.04 6.33 7.78
N VAL A 92 14.92 5.61 7.89
CA VAL A 92 13.83 5.69 6.91
C VAL A 92 12.74 6.65 7.36
N ILE A 93 12.37 7.58 6.48
CA ILE A 93 11.16 8.40 6.61
C ILE A 93 10.16 7.92 5.57
N ILE A 94 8.99 7.46 6.00
CA ILE A 94 7.92 7.01 5.09
C ILE A 94 6.86 8.10 4.98
N LEU A 95 6.63 8.58 3.77
CA LEU A 95 5.50 9.44 3.42
C LEU A 95 4.30 8.56 3.10
N VAL A 96 3.24 8.73 3.90
CA VAL A 96 1.96 8.02 3.78
C VAL A 96 0.81 9.03 3.73
N ASP A 97 -0.34 8.60 3.22
CA ASP A 97 -1.56 9.42 3.26
C ASP A 97 -2.22 9.42 4.67
N GLY A 98 -3.34 10.14 4.81
CA GLY A 98 -4.09 10.21 6.06
C GLY A 98 -5.07 9.06 6.33
N ALA A 99 -4.96 7.91 5.65
CA ALA A 99 -5.88 6.79 5.83
C ALA A 99 -5.94 6.28 7.28
N ARG A 100 -7.03 5.60 7.63
CA ARG A 100 -7.24 5.11 9.00
C ARG A 100 -6.16 4.11 9.43
N GLY A 101 -5.69 3.27 8.50
CA GLY A 101 -4.61 2.30 8.75
C GLY A 101 -3.30 2.97 9.17
N HIS A 102 -2.97 4.11 8.56
CA HIS A 102 -1.73 4.86 8.79
C HIS A 102 -1.71 5.63 10.12
N ARG A 103 -2.87 5.77 10.76
CA ARG A 103 -3.02 6.48 12.03
C ARG A 103 -3.40 5.56 13.19
N SER A 104 -3.30 4.24 12.98
CA SER A 104 -3.63 3.25 14.01
C SER A 104 -2.62 3.31 15.15
N HIS A 105 -3.09 3.23 16.39
CA HIS A 105 -2.21 3.10 17.57
C HIS A 105 -1.54 1.73 17.66
N ASP A 106 -2.06 0.74 16.91
CA ASP A 106 -1.51 -0.61 16.83
C ASP A 106 -0.40 -0.75 15.77
N LEU A 107 0.05 0.35 15.15
CA LEU A 107 1.21 0.33 14.26
C LEU A 107 2.49 0.10 15.06
N ILE A 108 3.26 -0.89 14.65
CA ILE A 108 4.55 -1.21 15.24
C ILE A 108 5.62 -0.53 14.39
N LEU A 109 6.10 0.61 14.87
CA LEU A 109 7.28 1.26 14.31
C LEU A 109 8.51 0.61 14.94
N THR A 110 8.96 -0.51 14.36
CA THR A 110 10.13 -1.21 14.86
C THR A 110 11.33 -0.27 14.83
N PRO A 111 12.06 -0.09 15.95
CA PRO A 111 13.36 0.56 15.91
C PRO A 111 14.24 -0.27 14.99
N MET A 112 14.66 0.29 13.86
CA MET A 112 15.52 -0.43 12.93
C MET A 112 16.83 -0.76 13.67
N ALA A 113 17.09 -2.05 13.88
CA ALA A 113 18.27 -2.58 14.56
C ALA A 113 19.58 -2.15 13.89
#